data_AF-A0A7Y1UAY8-F1
#
_entry.id   AF-A0A7Y1UAY8-F1
#
_cell.length_a   1.000
_cell.length_b   1.000
_cell.length_c   1.000
_cell.angle_alpha   90.00
_cell.angle_beta   90.00
_cell.angle_gamma   90.00
#
_symmetry.space_group_name_H-M   'P 1'
#
loop_
_entity.id
_entity.type
_entity.pdbx_description
1 polymer ?
#
loop_
_entity_poly.entity_id
_entity_poly.type
_entity_poly.pdbx_seq_one_letter_code
_entity_poly.pdbx_strand_id
1 'polypeptide(L)'
;MDFINAIIEFLQATFGGGLWVLIPFLAFIGIVAQMRLYAKANQPALSAIVPIWNFVVFMKVIGRPIWHVAYMILPLVGIFGALFLDYKELIAFSNGEVGFSAVSMSLPVLTLSTLVFAVFMVWAHIDLCNSFGRRTVFDYFLVVVLNVLYVLNLGLSYEIEYEGPAYGRSGFHSGSEAEAFA
;
A
#
# COMPACT_ATOMS: atom_id res chain seq x y z
N MET A 1 8.08 -15.56 -24.06
CA MET A 1 6.62 -15.40 -24.26
C MET A 1 5.86 -16.59 -23.68
N ASP A 2 6.42 -17.80 -23.73
CA ASP A 2 5.77 -19.04 -23.27
C ASP A 2 5.43 -19.06 -21.77
N PHE A 3 6.28 -18.49 -20.91
CA PHE A 3 6.03 -18.40 -19.47
C PHE A 3 4.81 -17.53 -19.11
N ILE A 4 4.62 -16.39 -19.80
CA ILE A 4 3.47 -15.50 -19.57
C ILE A 4 2.18 -16.20 -19.99
N ASN A 5 2.20 -16.89 -21.13
CA ASN A 5 1.05 -17.66 -21.60
C ASN A 5 0.72 -18.82 -20.64
N ALA A 6 1.72 -19.51 -20.10
CA ALA A 6 1.52 -20.57 -19.11
C ALA A 6 0.84 -20.08 -17.82
N ILE A 7 1.21 -18.89 -17.32
CA ILE A 7 0.54 -18.27 -16.17
C ILE A 7 -0.91 -17.91 -16.50
N ILE A 8 -1.13 -17.33 -17.69
CA ILE A 8 -2.46 -16.92 -18.16
C ILE A 8 -3.40 -18.13 -18.26
N GLU A 9 -2.91 -19.23 -18.85
CA GLU A 9 -3.65 -20.48 -18.98
C GLU A 9 -3.96 -21.10 -17.60
N PHE A 10 -2.99 -21.10 -16.69
CA PHE A 10 -3.21 -21.57 -15.31
C PHE A 10 -4.29 -20.76 -14.58
N LEU A 11 -4.26 -19.43 -14.69
CA LEU A 11 -5.26 -18.56 -14.06
C LEU A 11 -6.65 -18.73 -14.67
N GLN A 12 -6.72 -18.83 -16.00
CA GLN A 12 -7.97 -19.12 -16.71
C GLN A 12 -8.56 -20.47 -16.32
N ALA A 13 -7.72 -21.50 -16.19
CA ALA A 13 -8.15 -22.84 -15.78
C ALA A 13 -8.63 -22.86 -14.32
N THR A 14 -8.00 -22.08 -13.43
CA THR A 14 -8.31 -22.07 -11.99
C THR A 14 -9.54 -21.22 -11.65
N PHE A 15 -9.68 -20.04 -12.26
CA PHE A 15 -10.67 -19.03 -11.89
C PHE A 15 -11.67 -18.68 -13.00
N GLY A 16 -11.47 -19.24 -14.20
CA GLY A 16 -12.35 -19.03 -15.36
C GLY A 16 -12.12 -17.70 -16.10
N GLY A 17 -12.87 -17.50 -17.18
CA GLY A 17 -12.77 -16.32 -18.05
C GLY A 17 -13.22 -15.00 -17.40
N GLY A 18 -13.94 -15.05 -16.28
CA GLY A 18 -14.46 -13.87 -15.59
C GLY A 18 -13.38 -12.93 -15.03
N LEU A 19 -12.18 -13.45 -14.73
CA LEU A 19 -11.06 -12.64 -14.22
C LEU A 19 -10.61 -11.54 -15.20
N TRP A 20 -10.72 -11.78 -16.50
CA TRP A 20 -10.32 -10.84 -17.54
C TRP A 20 -11.15 -9.56 -17.56
N VAL A 21 -12.37 -9.63 -17.04
CA VAL A 21 -13.26 -8.49 -16.90
C VAL A 21 -13.15 -7.91 -15.49
N LEU A 22 -13.16 -8.76 -14.47
CA LEU A 22 -13.23 -8.35 -13.07
C LEU A 22 -11.97 -7.62 -12.59
N ILE A 23 -10.77 -8.13 -12.90
CA ILE A 23 -9.51 -7.51 -12.45
C ILE A 23 -9.32 -6.09 -12.99
N PRO A 24 -9.37 -5.84 -14.32
CA PRO A 24 -9.19 -4.49 -14.84
C PRO A 24 -10.32 -3.54 -14.40
N PHE A 25 -11.55 -4.04 -14.24
CA PHE A 25 -12.66 -3.26 -13.72
C PHE A 25 -12.43 -2.79 -12.27
N LEU A 26 -12.03 -3.70 -11.38
CA LEU A 26 -11.69 -3.36 -9.99
C LEU A 26 -10.47 -2.44 -9.90
N ALA A 27 -9.45 -2.67 -10.71
CA ALA A 27 -8.27 -1.81 -10.76
C ALA A 27 -8.64 -0.39 -11.23
N PHE A 28 -9.47 -0.26 -12.26
CA PHE A 28 -9.97 1.03 -12.74
C PHE A 28 -10.73 1.79 -11.66
N ILE A 29 -11.67 1.12 -10.98
CA ILE A 29 -12.44 1.70 -9.88
C ILE A 29 -11.53 2.12 -8.71
N GLY A 30 -10.54 1.29 -8.36
CA GLY A 30 -9.57 1.60 -7.30
C GLY A 30 -8.74 2.85 -7.62
N ILE A 31 -8.29 3.00 -8.86
CA ILE A 31 -7.54 4.19 -9.29
C ILE A 31 -8.44 5.43 -9.24
N VAL A 32 -9.67 5.35 -9.76
CA VAL A 32 -10.63 6.47 -9.73
C VAL A 32 -10.96 6.88 -8.29
N ALA A 33 -11.16 5.91 -7.40
CA ALA A 33 -11.36 6.16 -5.97
C ALA A 33 -10.19 6.92 -5.35
N GLN A 34 -8.95 6.48 -5.62
CA GLN A 34 -7.75 7.11 -5.09
C GLN A 34 -7.53 8.52 -5.67
N MET A 35 -7.85 8.72 -6.95
CA MET A 35 -7.87 10.05 -7.58
C MET A 35 -8.85 11.00 -6.88
N ARG A 36 -10.08 10.52 -6.57
CA ARG A 36 -11.09 11.31 -5.86
C ARG A 36 -10.68 11.60 -4.42
N LEU A 37 -10.04 10.64 -3.75
CA LEU A 37 -9.48 10.83 -2.41
C LEU A 37 -8.42 11.95 -2.41
N TYR A 38 -7.49 11.94 -3.35
CA TYR A 38 -6.47 13.01 -3.45
C TYR A 38 -7.07 14.36 -3.81
N ALA A 39 -8.09 14.40 -4.67
CA ALA A 39 -8.80 15.63 -4.96
C ALA A 39 -9.47 16.23 -3.71
N LYS A 40 -10.04 15.40 -2.82
CA LYS A 40 -10.59 15.86 -1.52
C LYS A 40 -9.54 16.47 -0.61
N ALA A 41 -8.30 15.96 -0.66
CA ALA A 41 -7.19 16.48 0.13
C ALA A 41 -6.45 17.65 -0.56
N ASN A 42 -7.02 18.24 -1.62
CA ASN A 42 -6.39 19.29 -2.43
C ASN A 42 -5.02 18.88 -3.02
N GLN A 43 -4.87 17.61 -3.39
CA GLN A 43 -3.67 17.04 -3.99
C GLN A 43 -3.91 16.63 -5.45
N PRO A 44 -2.85 16.55 -6.28
CA PRO A 44 -2.99 16.20 -7.70
C PRO A 44 -3.52 14.78 -7.87
N ALA A 45 -4.71 14.62 -8.44
CA ALA A 45 -5.35 13.32 -8.66
C ALA A 45 -4.47 12.35 -9.48
N LEU A 46 -3.80 12.85 -10.52
CA LEU A 46 -2.92 12.04 -11.39
C LEU A 46 -1.75 11.38 -10.65
N SER A 47 -1.38 11.87 -9.46
CA SER A 47 -0.39 11.22 -8.62
C SER A 47 -0.79 9.79 -8.25
N ALA A 48 -2.09 9.45 -8.28
CA ALA A 48 -2.58 8.11 -8.02
C ALA A 48 -2.00 7.05 -8.97
N ILE A 49 -1.66 7.43 -10.21
CA ILE A 49 -1.24 6.49 -11.27
C ILE A 49 0.25 6.16 -11.19
N VAL A 50 1.09 7.13 -10.80
CA VAL A 50 2.55 6.98 -10.81
C VAL A 50 2.99 6.48 -9.42
N PRO A 51 3.58 5.27 -9.27
CA PRO A 51 3.81 4.66 -7.97
C PRO A 51 4.61 5.53 -6.97
N ILE A 52 5.73 6.11 -7.40
CA ILE A 52 6.56 6.93 -6.51
C ILE A 52 5.83 8.22 -6.11
N TRP A 53 5.16 8.87 -7.07
CA TRP A 53 4.42 10.10 -6.82
C TRP A 53 3.21 9.86 -5.92
N ASN A 54 2.52 8.73 -6.12
CA ASN A 54 1.43 8.23 -5.30
C ASN A 54 1.82 8.22 -3.83
N PHE A 55 2.95 7.58 -3.51
CA PHE A 55 3.46 7.49 -2.14
C PHE A 55 3.85 8.86 -1.57
N VAL A 56 4.50 9.72 -2.35
CA VAL A 56 4.86 11.07 -1.90
C VAL A 56 3.61 11.89 -1.56
N VAL A 57 2.60 11.87 -2.42
CA VAL A 57 1.34 12.58 -2.18
C VAL A 57 0.58 11.95 -1.04
N PHE A 58 0.53 10.63 -0.96
CA PHE A 58 -0.09 9.91 0.15
C PHE A 58 0.51 10.31 1.51
N MET A 59 1.84 10.40 1.61
CA MET A 59 2.51 10.90 2.82
C MET A 59 2.09 12.34 3.16
N LYS A 60 1.95 13.21 2.16
CA LYS A 60 1.44 14.58 2.36
C LYS A 60 -0.01 14.60 2.86
N VAL A 61 -0.87 13.72 2.33
CA VAL A 61 -2.28 13.61 2.76
C VAL A 61 -2.38 13.19 4.22
N ILE A 62 -1.57 12.25 4.68
CA ILE A 62 -1.63 11.81 6.09
C ILE A 62 -0.77 12.69 7.04
N GLY A 63 0.10 13.54 6.49
CA GLY A 63 0.99 14.43 7.24
C GLY A 63 2.31 13.83 7.69
N ARG A 64 2.68 12.65 7.18
CA ARG A 64 3.94 11.99 7.52
C ARG A 64 5.12 12.62 6.77
N PRO A 65 6.34 12.61 7.34
CA PRO A 65 7.52 13.13 6.66
C PRO A 65 7.80 12.35 5.37
N ILE A 66 8.16 13.07 4.30
CA ILE A 66 8.37 12.52 2.95
C ILE A 66 9.49 11.47 2.92
N TRP A 67 10.45 11.53 3.85
CA TRP A 67 11.50 10.51 3.98
C TRP A 67 10.98 9.09 4.20
N HIS A 68 9.76 8.93 4.72
CA HIS A 68 9.13 7.60 4.83
C HIS A 68 8.86 6.94 3.48
N VAL A 69 8.89 7.68 2.37
CA VAL A 69 8.85 7.09 1.01
C VAL A 69 10.04 6.14 0.78
N ALA A 70 11.16 6.32 1.49
CA ALA A 70 12.30 5.40 1.44
C ALA A 70 11.94 3.97 1.88
N TYR A 71 10.88 3.77 2.68
CA TYR A 71 10.42 2.43 3.04
C TYR A 71 9.94 1.61 1.83
N MET A 72 9.60 2.25 0.71
CA MET A 72 9.31 1.56 -0.55
C MET A 72 10.52 0.77 -1.09
N ILE A 73 11.73 1.08 -0.63
CA ILE A 73 12.97 0.36 -0.98
C ILE A 73 13.08 -0.95 -0.18
N LEU A 74 12.45 -1.07 1.01
CA LEU A 74 12.51 -2.29 1.83
C LEU A 74 12.11 -3.57 1.06
N PRO A 75 10.94 -3.65 0.40
CA PRO A 75 10.59 -4.86 -0.35
C PRO A 75 11.62 -5.20 -1.43
N LEU A 76 12.24 -4.18 -2.07
CA LEU A 76 13.31 -4.40 -3.03
C LEU A 76 14.56 -5.00 -2.37
N VAL A 77 14.95 -4.50 -1.20
CA VAL A 77 16.07 -5.05 -0.42
C VAL A 77 15.82 -6.50 -0.02
N GLY A 78 14.56 -6.86 0.29
CA GLY A 78 14.19 -8.26 0.56
C GLY A 78 14.37 -9.17 -0.66
N ILE A 79 13.99 -8.69 -1.84
CA ILE A 79 14.17 -9.41 -3.11
C ILE A 79 15.65 -9.55 -3.48
N PHE A 80 16.43 -8.47 -3.40
CA PHE A 80 17.86 -8.52 -3.68
C PHE A 80 18.63 -9.37 -2.66
N GLY A 81 18.24 -9.31 -1.38
CA GLY A 81 18.81 -10.15 -0.33
C GLY A 81 18.53 -11.63 -0.59
N ALA A 82 17.29 -11.99 -0.93
CA ALA A 82 16.95 -13.36 -1.30
C ALA A 82 17.74 -13.84 -2.53
N LEU A 83 17.78 -13.02 -3.60
CA LEU A 83 18.49 -13.35 -4.83
C LEU A 83 20.01 -13.49 -4.63
N PHE A 84 20.61 -12.67 -3.77
CA PHE A 84 22.05 -12.70 -3.48
C PHE A 84 22.45 -13.83 -2.51
N LEU A 85 21.55 -14.25 -1.61
CA LEU A 85 21.82 -15.36 -0.70
C LEU A 85 21.58 -16.73 -1.36
N ASP A 86 20.63 -16.81 -2.28
CA ASP A 86 20.18 -18.08 -2.88
C ASP A 86 20.77 -18.37 -4.27
N TYR A 87 21.72 -17.58 -4.78
CA TYR A 87 22.21 -17.77 -6.16
C TYR A 87 22.72 -19.21 -6.44
N LYS A 88 23.21 -19.93 -5.42
CA LYS A 88 23.61 -21.34 -5.52
C LYS A 88 22.41 -22.31 -5.53
N GLU A 89 21.37 -22.01 -4.76
CA GLU A 89 20.14 -22.82 -4.72
C GLU A 89 19.30 -22.62 -5.98
N LEU A 90 19.29 -21.41 -6.55
CA LEU A 90 18.71 -21.12 -7.87
C LEU A 90 19.35 -21.99 -8.98
N ILE A 91 20.68 -22.19 -8.93
CA ILE A 91 21.40 -23.08 -9.85
C ILE A 91 21.04 -24.55 -9.58
N ALA A 92 20.99 -24.96 -8.32
CA ALA A 92 20.63 -26.33 -7.95
C ALA A 92 19.14 -26.66 -8.26
N PHE A 93 18.24 -25.67 -8.18
CA PHE A 93 16.83 -25.77 -8.59
C PHE A 93 16.71 -25.90 -10.11
N SER A 94 17.49 -25.12 -10.86
CA SER A 94 17.59 -25.26 -12.33
C SER A 94 18.10 -26.63 -12.76
N ASN A 95 18.92 -27.29 -11.93
CA ASN A 95 19.44 -28.64 -12.18
C ASN A 95 18.50 -29.75 -11.69
N GLY A 96 17.35 -29.39 -11.11
CA GLY A 96 16.35 -30.34 -10.60
C GLY A 96 16.75 -31.05 -9.30
N GLU A 97 17.80 -30.58 -8.61
CA GLU A 97 18.38 -31.24 -7.44
C GLU A 97 17.67 -30.88 -6.13
N VAL A 98 16.90 -29.78 -6.10
CA VAL A 98 16.28 -29.25 -4.87
C VAL A 98 14.79 -28.96 -5.07
N GLY A 99 13.97 -29.49 -4.16
CA GLY A 99 12.55 -29.17 -4.03
C GLY A 99 12.29 -27.94 -3.14
N PHE A 100 11.04 -27.74 -2.75
CA PHE A 100 10.54 -26.58 -1.96
C PHE A 100 11.19 -26.38 -0.57
N SER A 101 12.13 -27.24 -0.16
CA SER A 101 12.83 -27.18 1.13
C SER A 101 14.13 -26.36 1.09
N ALA A 102 14.68 -26.04 -0.09
CA ALA A 102 15.92 -25.27 -0.23
C ALA A 102 15.76 -23.79 0.14
N VAL A 103 14.64 -23.17 -0.27
CA VAL A 103 14.27 -21.75 -0.10
C VAL A 103 14.18 -21.26 1.38
N SER A 104 14.49 -22.11 2.35
CA SER A 104 14.31 -21.91 3.79
C SER A 104 15.19 -20.81 4.41
N MET A 105 16.32 -20.43 3.81
CA MET A 105 17.24 -19.42 4.37
C MET A 105 17.01 -17.98 3.87
N SER A 106 16.50 -17.78 2.65
CA SER A 106 16.12 -16.45 2.14
C SER A 106 14.72 -16.02 2.51
N LEU A 107 13.81 -16.96 2.74
CA LEU A 107 12.45 -16.68 3.16
C LEU A 107 12.40 -15.77 4.39
N PRO A 108 13.21 -15.97 5.44
CA PRO A 108 13.30 -15.06 6.57
C PRO A 108 13.69 -13.63 6.19
N VAL A 109 14.62 -13.43 5.25
CA VAL A 109 15.08 -12.09 4.81
C VAL A 109 13.99 -11.37 4.02
N LEU A 110 13.34 -12.09 3.09
CA LEU A 110 12.22 -11.56 2.32
C LEU A 110 11.01 -11.29 3.21
N THR A 111 10.71 -12.19 4.15
CA THR A 111 9.60 -12.08 5.11
C THR A 111 9.83 -10.91 6.06
N LEU A 112 11.02 -10.76 6.65
CA LEU A 112 11.32 -9.66 7.56
C LEU A 112 11.18 -8.30 6.86
N SER A 113 11.74 -8.15 5.66
CA SER A 113 11.70 -6.87 4.94
C SER A 113 10.28 -6.48 4.50
N THR A 114 9.51 -7.44 3.97
CA THR A 114 8.11 -7.21 3.58
C THR A 114 7.19 -7.02 4.77
N LEU A 115 7.46 -7.67 5.92
CA LEU A 115 6.69 -7.49 7.14
C LEU A 115 6.89 -6.10 7.74
N VAL A 116 8.13 -5.59 7.78
CA VAL A 116 8.40 -4.21 8.23
C VAL A 116 7.66 -3.20 7.34
N PHE A 117 7.70 -3.39 6.02
CA PHE A 117 6.94 -2.57 5.09
C PHE A 117 5.42 -2.68 5.29
N ALA A 118 4.90 -3.90 5.51
CA ALA A 118 3.48 -4.14 5.75
C ALA A 118 2.97 -3.47 7.02
N VAL A 119 3.71 -3.55 8.13
CA VAL A 119 3.37 -2.86 9.39
C VAL A 119 3.33 -1.34 9.18
N PHE A 120 4.33 -0.79 8.48
CA PHE A 120 4.34 0.63 8.12
C PHE A 120 3.12 1.01 7.27
N MET A 121 2.75 0.18 6.29
CA MET A 121 1.59 0.41 5.42
C MET A 121 0.27 0.37 6.20
N VAL A 122 0.10 -0.58 7.11
CA VAL A 122 -1.07 -0.64 7.99
C VAL A 122 -1.20 0.63 8.81
N TRP A 123 -0.10 1.08 9.41
CA TRP A 123 -0.08 2.36 10.15
C TRP A 123 -0.43 3.56 9.28
N ALA A 124 0.11 3.64 8.06
CA ALA A 124 -0.19 4.75 7.16
C ALA A 124 -1.67 4.78 6.75
N HIS A 125 -2.33 3.63 6.64
CA HIS A 125 -3.76 3.53 6.34
C HIS A 125 -4.65 3.85 7.54
N ILE A 126 -4.21 3.56 8.76
CA ILE A 126 -4.89 4.02 9.98
C ILE A 126 -4.82 5.54 10.05
N ASP A 127 -3.66 6.14 9.76
CA ASP A 127 -3.52 7.60 9.71
C ASP A 127 -4.34 8.23 8.59
N LEU A 128 -4.53 7.53 7.47
CA LEU A 128 -5.48 7.95 6.44
C LEU A 128 -6.89 8.06 7.02
N CYS A 129 -7.39 7.03 7.70
CA CYS A 129 -8.72 7.07 8.34
C CYS A 129 -8.84 8.24 9.32
N ASN A 130 -7.81 8.44 10.14
CA ASN A 130 -7.74 9.55 11.09
C ASN A 130 -7.78 10.92 10.40
N SER A 131 -7.21 11.05 9.19
CA SER A 131 -7.19 12.30 8.42
C SER A 131 -8.54 12.61 7.77
N PHE A 132 -9.44 11.63 7.71
CA PHE A 132 -10.82 11.76 7.23
C PHE A 132 -11.85 11.70 8.37
N GLY A 133 -11.42 11.90 9.62
CA GLY A 133 -12.30 11.88 10.80
C GLY A 133 -12.83 10.50 11.21
N ARG A 134 -12.40 9.43 10.53
CA ARG A 134 -12.88 8.06 10.75
C ARG A 134 -11.99 7.36 11.76
N ARG A 135 -12.41 7.38 13.03
CA ARG A 135 -11.64 6.86 14.18
C ARG A 135 -12.26 5.64 14.84
N THR A 136 -13.20 4.97 14.18
CA THR A 136 -13.85 3.78 14.75
C THR A 136 -13.00 2.54 14.52
N VAL A 137 -13.12 1.55 15.41
CA VAL A 137 -12.41 0.27 15.26
C VAL A 137 -12.84 -0.45 13.99
N PHE A 138 -14.12 -0.32 13.61
CA PHE A 138 -14.65 -0.90 12.39
C PHE A 138 -14.00 -0.30 11.14
N ASP A 139 -13.80 1.02 11.12
CA ASP A 139 -13.11 1.72 10.03
C ASP A 139 -11.66 1.23 9.86
N TYR A 140 -10.93 1.07 10.98
CA TYR A 140 -9.56 0.54 10.94
C TYR A 140 -9.50 -0.92 10.49
N PHE A 141 -10.46 -1.73 10.92
CA PHE A 141 -10.55 -3.11 10.45
C PHE A 141 -10.82 -3.15 8.93
N LEU A 142 -11.76 -2.35 8.45
CA LEU A 142 -12.10 -2.30 7.03
C LEU A 142 -10.96 -1.77 6.17
N VAL A 143 -10.19 -0.75 6.61
CA VAL A 143 -9.06 -0.25 5.81
C VAL A 143 -7.91 -1.26 5.73
N VAL A 144 -7.77 -2.14 6.73
CA VAL A 144 -6.72 -3.17 6.75
C VAL A 144 -7.14 -4.39 5.96
N VAL A 145 -8.37 -4.88 6.15
CA VAL A 145 -8.87 -6.11 5.51
C VAL A 145 -9.38 -5.85 4.10
N LEU A 146 -10.12 -4.76 3.91
CA LEU A 146 -10.76 -4.38 2.65
C LEU A 146 -10.21 -3.05 2.13
N ASN A 147 -8.88 -2.96 2.05
CA ASN A 147 -8.14 -1.75 1.72
C ASN A 147 -8.71 -0.95 0.54
N VAL A 148 -8.82 -1.57 -0.65
CA VAL A 148 -9.30 -0.91 -1.86
C VAL A 148 -10.76 -0.44 -1.72
N LEU A 149 -11.63 -1.27 -1.15
CA LEU A 149 -13.05 -0.95 -0.99
C LEU A 149 -13.27 0.15 0.04
N TYR A 150 -12.48 0.18 1.11
CA TYR A 150 -12.61 1.20 2.13
C TYR A 150 -12.00 2.53 1.69
N VAL A 151 -10.86 2.53 1.00
CA VAL A 151 -10.32 3.74 0.33
C VAL A 151 -11.32 4.30 -0.67
N LEU A 152 -12.06 3.43 -1.37
CA LEU A 152 -13.18 3.83 -2.22
C LEU A 152 -14.33 4.47 -1.46
N ASN A 153 -14.71 3.90 -0.31
CA ASN A 153 -15.71 4.50 0.57
C ASN A 153 -15.29 5.92 1.01
N LEU A 154 -14.04 6.09 1.44
CA LEU A 154 -13.49 7.41 1.80
C LEU A 154 -13.46 8.38 0.62
N GLY A 155 -13.03 7.92 -0.56
CA GLY A 155 -12.88 8.75 -1.75
C GLY A 155 -14.21 9.18 -2.40
N LEU A 156 -15.23 8.33 -2.39
CA LEU A 156 -16.49 8.57 -3.09
C LEU A 156 -17.64 9.07 -2.19
N SER A 157 -17.58 8.85 -0.88
CA SER A 157 -18.64 9.31 0.03
C SER A 157 -18.73 10.84 0.07
N TYR A 158 -19.92 11.42 -0.11
CA TYR A 158 -20.10 12.88 -0.04
C TYR A 158 -20.06 13.43 1.39
N GLU A 159 -20.33 12.59 2.39
CA GLU A 159 -20.35 12.99 3.80
C GLU A 159 -18.97 12.96 4.47
N ILE A 160 -17.99 12.31 3.82
CA ILE A 160 -16.64 12.15 4.35
C ILE A 160 -15.74 13.22 3.74
N GLU A 161 -15.44 14.25 4.53
CA GLU A 161 -14.51 15.31 4.17
C GLU A 161 -13.12 15.05 4.73
N TYR A 162 -12.12 15.64 4.09
CA TYR A 162 -10.74 15.56 4.55
C TYR A 162 -10.52 16.61 5.65
N GLU A 163 -10.20 16.17 6.86
CA GLU A 163 -10.03 17.03 8.05
C GLU A 163 -8.59 17.54 8.23
N GLY A 164 -7.68 17.18 7.32
CA GLY A 164 -6.26 17.50 7.41
C GLY A 164 -5.40 16.36 7.96
N PRO A 165 -4.07 16.54 7.98
CA PRO A 165 -3.12 15.50 8.35
C PRO A 165 -3.35 14.99 9.78
N ALA A 166 -3.41 13.68 9.94
CA ALA A 166 -3.53 13.04 11.25
C ALA A 166 -2.19 12.92 11.99
N TYR A 167 -1.10 12.76 11.25
CA TYR A 167 0.21 12.58 11.84
C TYR A 167 0.66 13.84 12.59
N GLY A 168 1.03 13.69 13.87
CA GLY A 168 1.42 14.81 14.74
C GLY A 168 0.28 15.47 15.52
N ARG A 169 -0.99 15.07 15.34
CA ARG A 169 -2.10 15.46 16.23
C ARG A 169 -2.11 14.60 17.50
N SER A 170 -1.04 14.66 18.30
CA SER A 170 -1.14 14.33 19.72
C SER A 170 -1.77 15.52 20.43
N GLY A 171 -2.90 15.34 21.10
CA GLY A 171 -3.62 16.43 21.75
C GLY A 171 -2.73 17.32 22.62
N PHE A 172 -2.68 18.60 22.26
CA PHE A 172 -2.52 19.67 23.22
C PHE A 172 -3.53 20.75 22.85
N HIS A 173 -4.48 21.00 23.75
CA HIS A 173 -5.13 22.30 23.79
C HIS A 173 -4.03 23.32 24.10
N SER A 174 -3.59 24.12 23.13
CA SER A 174 -3.10 25.46 23.40
C SER A 174 -4.10 26.45 22.83
N GLY A 175 -5.26 26.55 23.49
CA GLY A 175 -5.90 27.84 23.55
C GLY A 175 -4.97 28.75 24.34
N SER A 176 -4.16 29.59 23.68
CA SER A 176 -3.56 30.83 24.22
C SER A 176 -2.42 31.43 23.34
N GLU A 177 -2.46 31.36 22.00
CA GLU A 177 -1.47 32.08 21.17
C GLU A 177 -2.10 33.02 20.13
N ALA A 178 -3.34 33.44 20.36
CA ALA A 178 -4.01 34.48 19.57
C ALA A 178 -4.04 35.87 20.25
N GLU A 179 -3.45 36.05 21.44
CA GLU A 179 -3.48 37.35 22.16
C GLU A 179 -2.12 37.83 22.71
N ALA A 180 -0.99 37.21 22.35
CA ALA A 180 0.33 37.61 22.88
C ALA A 180 1.17 38.50 21.94
N PHE A 181 0.68 38.83 20.74
CA PHE A 181 1.38 39.75 19.82
C PHE A 181 0.43 40.71 19.09
N ALA A 182 -0.60 41.19 19.80
CA ALA A 182 -1.18 42.51 19.57
C ALA A 182 -0.46 43.52 20.47
#